data_AF-A0A8J7UEG5-F1
#
_entry.id   AF-A0A8J7UEG5-F1
#
_cell.length_a   1.000
_cell.length_b   1.000
_cell.length_c   1.000
_cell.angle_alpha   90.00
_cell.angle_beta   90.00
_cell.angle_gamma   90.00
#
_symmetry.space_group_name_H-M   'P 1'
#
loop_
_entity.id
_entity.type
_entity.pdbx_description
1 polymer ?
#
loop_
_entity_poly.entity_id
_entity_poly.type
_entity_poly.pdbx_seq_one_letter_code
_entity_poly.pdbx_strand_id
1 'polypeptide(L)'
;MKQQSTISPANPFARVLNLLTLLGSLVILITLSHDIIYSRNYTLSNSLLHLQLFVCMLFMADWVAGVTFAEKPMRWAIRNIFWLLVSLPWLNILKLVGAGDITKQLYLVLKCLPLIRGLYGIYPALQSATRPRSTRIFLSYIYITLAVTYLSALLFFCEEEGLNSAVDNFGTALWWAGLNVTTVGAPLFAVTATGKILTFLLPALGMMLFPIFTVYITNLVEKNTSDRQ
;
A
#
# COMPACT_ATOMS: atom_id res chain seq x y z
N MET A 1 18.12 -20.87 5.55
CA MET A 1 17.23 -19.86 4.94
C MET A 1 17.10 -20.13 3.46
N LYS A 2 16.08 -20.90 3.04
CA LYS A 2 15.84 -21.22 1.62
C LYS A 2 15.16 -20.04 0.95
N GLN A 3 15.72 -19.61 -0.18
CA GLN A 3 15.23 -18.56 -1.07
C GLN A 3 13.71 -18.54 -1.13
N GLN A 4 13.15 -17.36 -0.85
CA GLN A 4 11.82 -17.01 -1.28
C GLN A 4 11.76 -17.26 -2.79
N SER A 5 10.96 -18.25 -3.19
CA SER A 5 10.59 -18.52 -4.58
C SER A 5 9.74 -17.35 -5.09
N THR A 6 10.38 -16.19 -5.25
CA THR A 6 9.93 -15.19 -6.20
C THR A 6 9.91 -15.87 -7.55
N ILE A 7 8.76 -15.80 -8.22
CA ILE A 7 8.54 -16.21 -9.60
C ILE A 7 9.84 -16.00 -10.40
N SER A 8 10.39 -17.07 -10.98
CA SER A 8 11.58 -16.94 -11.81
C SER A 8 11.31 -15.85 -12.86
N PRO A 9 12.16 -14.81 -12.97
CA PRO A 9 11.93 -13.70 -13.87
C PRO A 9 11.92 -14.12 -15.36
N ALA A 10 12.06 -15.40 -15.70
CA ALA A 10 12.14 -15.90 -17.07
C ALA A 10 10.80 -15.94 -17.83
N ASN A 11 9.64 -15.93 -17.16
CA ASN A 11 8.34 -16.06 -17.85
C ASN A 11 7.78 -14.69 -18.27
N PRO A 12 7.69 -14.37 -19.57
CA PRO A 12 7.19 -13.07 -20.04
C PRO A 12 5.75 -12.82 -19.60
N PHE A 13 4.92 -13.87 -19.54
CA PHE A 13 3.54 -13.80 -19.07
C PHE A 13 3.43 -13.29 -17.62
N ALA A 14 4.26 -13.78 -16.72
CA ALA A 14 4.24 -13.35 -15.32
C ALA A 14 4.69 -11.90 -15.16
N ARG A 15 5.62 -11.41 -16.01
CA ARG A 15 6.04 -9.99 -15.99
C ARG A 15 4.89 -9.08 -16.44
N VAL A 16 4.18 -9.46 -17.49
CA VAL A 16 3.02 -8.70 -17.98
C VAL A 16 1.93 -8.64 -16.91
N LEU A 17 1.62 -9.76 -16.27
CA LEU A 17 0.60 -9.81 -15.21
C LEU A 17 0.97 -8.93 -14.02
N ASN A 18 2.23 -8.95 -13.58
CA ASN A 18 2.75 -8.06 -12.53
C ASN A 18 2.69 -6.58 -12.93
N LEU A 19 2.96 -6.25 -14.20
CA LEU A 19 2.85 -4.88 -14.68
C LEU A 19 1.39 -4.42 -14.69
N LEU A 20 0.47 -5.27 -15.15
CA LEU A 20 -0.96 -4.98 -15.15
C LEU A 20 -1.52 -4.79 -13.74
N THR A 21 -1.11 -5.60 -12.76
CA THR A 21 -1.53 -5.42 -11.37
C THR A 21 -0.97 -4.15 -10.75
N LEU A 22 0.26 -3.76 -11.10
CA LEU A 22 0.86 -2.50 -10.69
C LEU A 22 0.12 -1.30 -11.29
N LEU A 23 -0.21 -1.34 -12.58
CA LEU A 23 -1.02 -0.30 -13.22
C LEU A 23 -2.43 -0.24 -12.62
N GLY A 24 -3.06 -1.38 -12.38
CA GLY A 24 -4.36 -1.46 -11.72
C GLY A 24 -4.36 -0.84 -10.32
N SER A 25 -3.28 -1.04 -9.55
CA SER A 25 -3.15 -0.45 -8.22
C SER A 25 -3.03 1.08 -8.26
N LEU A 26 -2.28 1.62 -9.23
CA LEU A 26 -2.17 3.06 -9.48
C LEU A 26 -3.52 3.64 -9.89
N VAL A 27 -4.26 2.95 -10.77
CA VAL A 27 -5.60 3.35 -11.20
C VAL A 27 -6.57 3.42 -10.02
N ILE A 28 -6.58 2.42 -9.13
CA ILE A 28 -7.40 2.49 -7.90
C ILE A 28 -6.95 3.68 -7.05
N LEU A 29 -5.66 3.87 -6.81
CA LEU A 29 -5.17 4.94 -5.94
C LEU A 29 -5.57 6.33 -6.46
N ILE A 30 -5.45 6.58 -7.77
CA ILE A 30 -5.83 7.85 -8.40
C ILE A 30 -7.35 8.04 -8.34
N THR A 31 -8.13 7.03 -8.73
CA THR A 31 -9.59 7.13 -8.76
C THR A 31 -10.18 7.28 -7.36
N LEU A 32 -9.61 6.58 -6.38
CA LEU A 32 -10.01 6.68 -4.99
C LEU A 32 -9.65 8.05 -4.40
N SER A 33 -8.43 8.54 -4.68
CA SER A 33 -8.04 9.88 -4.25
C SER A 33 -8.98 10.93 -4.82
N HIS A 34 -9.32 10.84 -6.11
CA HIS A 34 -10.25 11.76 -6.74
C HIS A 34 -11.66 11.68 -6.10
N ASP A 35 -12.17 10.48 -5.86
CA ASP A 35 -13.46 10.27 -5.21
C ASP A 35 -13.48 10.87 -3.79
N ILE A 36 -12.45 10.61 -2.99
CA ILE A 36 -12.33 11.13 -1.63
C ILE A 36 -12.29 12.66 -1.61
N ILE A 37 -11.51 13.27 -2.50
CA ILE A 37 -11.30 14.73 -2.50
C ILE A 37 -12.52 15.48 -3.06
N TYR A 38 -13.13 14.98 -4.13
CA TYR A 38 -14.17 15.73 -4.87
C TYR A 38 -15.59 15.26 -4.59
N SER A 39 -15.82 13.95 -4.49
CA SER A 39 -17.17 13.41 -4.28
C SER A 39 -17.63 13.62 -2.84
N ARG A 40 -16.69 13.70 -1.87
CA ARG A 40 -16.93 13.75 -0.41
C ARG A 40 -17.90 12.67 0.10
N ASN A 41 -18.19 11.68 -0.74
CA ASN A 41 -19.11 10.60 -0.44
C ASN A 41 -18.34 9.46 0.19
N TYR A 42 -18.87 8.98 1.31
CA TYR A 42 -18.34 7.81 1.98
C TYR A 42 -18.52 6.54 1.13
N THR A 43 -19.67 6.41 0.46
CA THR A 43 -19.97 5.28 -0.43
C THR A 43 -19.29 5.44 -1.78
N LEU A 44 -18.80 4.33 -2.37
CA LEU A 44 -18.26 4.39 -3.73
C LEU A 44 -19.43 4.45 -4.71
N SER A 45 -19.27 5.26 -5.74
CA SER A 45 -20.17 5.25 -6.88
C SER A 45 -20.17 3.87 -7.57
N ASN A 46 -21.28 3.53 -8.24
CA ASN A 46 -21.40 2.24 -8.93
C ASN A 46 -20.28 2.02 -9.95
N SER A 47 -19.89 3.05 -10.69
CA SER A 47 -18.79 2.99 -11.66
C SER A 47 -17.46 2.64 -10.98
N LEU A 48 -17.18 3.22 -9.81
CA LEU A 48 -15.97 2.94 -9.05
C LEU A 48 -15.99 1.52 -8.45
N LEU A 49 -17.15 1.02 -8.01
CA LEU A 49 -17.31 -0.36 -7.59
C LEU A 49 -16.99 -1.35 -8.72
N HIS A 50 -17.48 -1.10 -9.94
CA HIS A 50 -17.16 -1.91 -11.11
C HIS A 50 -15.66 -1.86 -11.47
N LEU A 51 -15.05 -0.68 -11.41
CA LEU A 51 -13.61 -0.52 -11.62
C LEU A 51 -12.80 -1.28 -10.56
N GLN A 52 -13.18 -1.15 -9.29
CA GLN A 52 -12.55 -1.86 -8.18
C GLN A 52 -12.69 -3.37 -8.34
N LEU A 53 -13.87 -3.86 -8.73
CA LEU A 53 -14.09 -5.27 -9.06
C LEU A 53 -13.13 -5.74 -10.17
N PHE A 54 -13.02 -4.98 -11.25
CA PHE A 54 -12.14 -5.32 -12.38
C PHE A 54 -10.68 -5.44 -11.95
N VAL A 55 -10.17 -4.47 -11.18
CA VAL A 55 -8.79 -4.53 -10.68
C VAL A 55 -8.60 -5.64 -9.65
N CYS A 56 -9.57 -5.90 -8.78
CA CYS A 56 -9.57 -7.07 -7.89
C CYS A 56 -9.49 -8.39 -8.68
N MET A 57 -10.20 -8.51 -9.81
CA MET A 57 -10.09 -9.67 -10.70
C MET A 57 -8.68 -9.83 -11.26
N LEU A 58 -8.01 -8.75 -11.65
CA LEU A 58 -6.59 -8.79 -12.07
C LEU A 58 -5.68 -9.28 -10.94
N PHE A 59 -5.90 -8.81 -9.72
CA PHE A 59 -5.13 -9.23 -8.55
C PHE A 59 -5.35 -10.70 -8.18
N MET A 60 -6.58 -11.19 -8.31
CA MET A 60 -6.89 -12.60 -8.10
C MET A 60 -6.27 -13.46 -9.19
N ALA A 61 -6.28 -13.02 -10.45
CA ALA A 61 -5.59 -13.70 -11.56
C ALA A 61 -4.08 -13.82 -11.31
N ASP A 62 -3.44 -12.77 -10.78
CA ASP A 62 -2.03 -12.80 -10.35
C ASP A 62 -1.78 -13.82 -9.23
N TRP A 63 -2.67 -13.88 -8.24
CA TRP A 63 -2.56 -14.89 -7.18
C TRP A 63 -2.71 -16.31 -7.73
N VAL A 64 -3.68 -16.55 -8.61
CA VAL A 64 -3.91 -17.85 -9.27
C VAL A 64 -2.69 -18.25 -10.11
N ALA A 65 -2.13 -17.32 -10.89
CA ALA A 65 -0.90 -17.56 -11.63
C ALA A 65 0.23 -17.98 -10.68
N GLY A 66 0.39 -17.31 -9.54
CA GLY A 66 1.34 -17.68 -8.51
C GLY A 66 1.17 -19.11 -7.96
N VAL A 67 -0.08 -19.58 -7.79
CA VAL A 67 -0.36 -20.98 -7.41
C VAL A 67 0.06 -21.94 -8.52
N THR A 68 -0.28 -21.64 -9.78
CA THR A 68 -0.03 -22.55 -10.93
C THR A 68 1.45 -22.73 -11.24
N PHE A 69 2.27 -21.70 -11.04
CA PHE A 69 3.72 -21.74 -11.31
C PHE A 69 4.55 -22.23 -10.11
N ALA A 70 3.94 -22.47 -8.95
CA ALA A 70 4.66 -22.93 -7.77
C ALA A 70 4.90 -24.45 -7.80
N GLU A 71 6.11 -24.89 -7.44
CA GLU A 71 6.46 -26.32 -7.33
C GLU A 71 5.55 -27.08 -6.34
N LYS A 72 5.00 -26.37 -5.33
CA LYS A 72 4.10 -26.92 -4.30
C LYS A 72 2.89 -26.01 -4.15
N PRO A 73 1.85 -26.15 -5.01
CA PRO A 73 0.76 -25.18 -5.12
C PRO A 73 0.00 -24.98 -3.79
N MET A 74 -0.33 -26.07 -3.10
CA MET A 74 -1.08 -25.99 -1.83
C MET A 74 -0.29 -25.29 -0.71
N ARG A 75 1.01 -25.58 -0.60
CA ARG A 75 1.88 -24.93 0.41
C ARG A 75 2.08 -23.45 0.09
N TRP A 76 2.20 -23.12 -1.18
CA TRP A 76 2.31 -21.73 -1.63
C TRP A 76 1.00 -20.96 -1.38
N ALA A 77 -0.16 -21.56 -1.67
CA ALA A 77 -1.48 -20.96 -1.46
C ALA A 77 -1.72 -20.62 0.01
N ILE A 78 -1.48 -21.58 0.93
CA ILE A 78 -1.63 -21.35 2.38
C ILE A 78 -0.71 -20.22 2.86
N ARG A 79 0.53 -20.16 2.36
CA ARG A 79 1.49 -19.11 2.72
C ARG A 79 1.07 -17.71 2.23
N ASN A 80 0.34 -17.65 1.11
CA ASN A 80 -0.06 -16.39 0.46
C ASN A 80 -1.57 -16.11 0.58
N ILE A 81 -2.29 -16.79 1.48
CA ILE A 81 -3.75 -16.66 1.62
C ILE A 81 -4.17 -15.25 2.07
N PHE A 82 -3.34 -14.60 2.89
CA PHE A 82 -3.55 -13.22 3.31
C PHE A 82 -3.66 -12.27 2.11
N TRP A 83 -2.81 -12.47 1.10
CA TRP A 83 -2.82 -11.64 -0.11
C TRP A 83 -4.05 -11.87 -0.99
N LEU A 84 -4.57 -13.09 -1.00
CA LEU A 84 -5.87 -13.37 -1.63
C LEU A 84 -6.95 -12.56 -0.91
N LEU A 85 -7.02 -12.65 0.42
CA LEU A 85 -8.02 -11.97 1.25
C LEU A 85 -8.02 -10.45 1.02
N VAL A 86 -6.85 -9.82 0.95
CA VAL A 86 -6.71 -8.39 0.66
C VAL A 86 -7.18 -8.02 -0.77
N SER A 87 -7.06 -8.95 -1.72
CA SER A 87 -7.49 -8.73 -3.11
C SER A 87 -8.98 -8.96 -3.38
N LEU A 88 -9.72 -9.54 -2.42
CA LEU A 88 -11.14 -9.79 -2.61
C LEU A 88 -11.93 -8.46 -2.72
N PRO A 89 -12.91 -8.37 -3.65
CA PRO A 89 -13.76 -7.19 -3.81
C PRO A 89 -14.84 -7.15 -2.72
N TRP A 90 -14.45 -6.96 -1.45
CA TRP A 90 -15.33 -7.01 -0.28
C TRP A 90 -16.55 -6.10 -0.41
N LEU A 91 -16.34 -4.85 -0.83
CA LEU A 91 -17.44 -3.89 -1.00
C LEU A 91 -18.48 -4.35 -2.04
N ASN A 92 -18.02 -5.05 -3.08
CA ASN A 92 -18.88 -5.60 -4.11
C ASN A 92 -19.67 -6.81 -3.59
N ILE A 93 -19.03 -7.66 -2.78
CA ILE A 93 -19.68 -8.81 -2.12
C ILE A 93 -20.75 -8.33 -1.14
N LEU A 94 -20.43 -7.34 -0.32
CA LEU A 94 -21.35 -6.78 0.68
C LEU A 94 -22.58 -6.13 0.03
N LYS A 95 -22.37 -5.46 -1.11
CA LYS A 95 -23.47 -4.93 -1.92
C LYS A 95 -24.35 -6.03 -2.52
N LEU A 96 -23.75 -7.15 -2.97
CA LEU A 96 -24.49 -8.30 -3.51
C LEU A 96 -25.31 -9.03 -2.44
N VAL A 97 -24.74 -9.19 -1.24
CA VAL A 97 -25.40 -9.84 -0.10
C VAL A 97 -26.47 -8.94 0.53
N GLY A 98 -26.50 -7.66 0.18
CA GLY A 98 -27.45 -6.69 0.75
C GLY A 98 -27.18 -6.41 2.23
N ALA A 99 -25.92 -6.55 2.67
CA ALA A 99 -25.50 -6.23 4.03
C ALA A 99 -25.48 -4.70 4.21
N GLY A 100 -26.65 -4.12 4.46
CA GLY A 100 -26.88 -2.66 4.49
C GLY A 100 -26.26 -1.93 5.68
N ASP A 101 -25.99 -2.63 6.79
CA ASP A 101 -25.57 -2.00 8.05
C ASP A 101 -24.11 -2.35 8.42
N ILE A 102 -23.18 -1.84 7.63
CA ILE A 102 -21.76 -1.93 7.97
C ILE A 102 -21.32 -0.62 8.61
N THR A 103 -20.66 -0.70 9.76
CA THR A 103 -20.08 0.46 10.44
C THR A 103 -19.18 1.25 9.48
N LYS A 104 -19.31 2.58 9.48
CA LYS A 104 -18.49 3.52 8.67
C LYS A 104 -17.01 3.14 8.63
N GLN A 105 -16.46 2.82 9.80
CA GLN A 105 -15.07 2.42 9.98
C GLN A 105 -14.69 1.17 9.17
N LEU A 106 -15.53 0.14 9.19
CA LEU A 106 -15.24 -1.12 8.49
C LEU A 106 -15.29 -0.93 6.98
N TYR A 107 -16.29 -0.21 6.45
CA TYR A 107 -16.38 0.07 5.02
C TYR A 107 -15.16 0.86 4.51
N LEU A 108 -14.66 1.82 5.28
CA LEU A 108 -13.49 2.60 4.92
C LEU A 108 -12.23 1.74 4.90
N VAL A 109 -12.06 0.85 5.88
CA VAL A 109 -10.97 -0.15 5.88
C VAL A 109 -11.05 -1.03 4.64
N LEU A 110 -12.23 -1.54 4.30
CA LEU A 110 -12.45 -2.36 3.11
C LEU A 110 -12.21 -1.59 1.80
N LYS A 111 -12.50 -0.28 1.77
CA LYS A 111 -12.20 0.64 0.66
C LYS A 111 -10.68 0.79 0.45
N CYS A 112 -9.90 0.76 1.52
CA CYS A 112 -8.44 0.90 1.47
C CYS A 112 -7.67 -0.41 1.32
N LEU A 113 -8.29 -1.58 1.58
CA LEU A 113 -7.61 -2.88 1.47
C LEU A 113 -6.88 -3.10 0.14
N PRO A 114 -7.48 -2.85 -1.05
CA PRO A 114 -6.79 -3.04 -2.32
C PRO A 114 -5.52 -2.19 -2.48
N LEU A 115 -5.43 -1.03 -1.80
CA LEU A 115 -4.26 -0.15 -1.84
C LEU A 115 -3.05 -0.79 -1.14
N ILE A 116 -3.29 -1.57 -0.08
CA ILE A 116 -2.25 -2.30 0.65
C ILE A 116 -1.54 -3.31 -0.27
N ARG A 117 -2.29 -3.94 -1.18
CA ARG A 117 -1.69 -4.81 -2.20
C ARG A 117 -0.92 -4.02 -3.25
N GLY A 118 -1.39 -2.83 -3.62
CA GLY A 118 -0.65 -1.90 -4.49
C GLY A 118 0.74 -1.54 -3.95
N LEU A 119 0.83 -1.26 -2.65
CA LEU A 119 2.10 -1.01 -1.94
C LEU A 119 3.09 -2.17 -2.05
N TYR A 120 2.63 -3.40 -1.81
CA TYR A 120 3.49 -4.58 -1.86
C TYR A 120 3.82 -5.04 -3.29
N GLY A 121 2.91 -4.82 -4.24
CA GLY A 121 3.08 -5.21 -5.66
C GLY A 121 4.24 -4.50 -6.36
N ILE A 122 4.77 -3.41 -5.78
CA ILE A 122 5.92 -2.67 -6.30
C ILE A 122 7.26 -3.25 -5.78
N TYR A 123 7.24 -4.07 -4.74
CA TYR A 123 8.43 -4.76 -4.22
C TYR A 123 9.11 -5.65 -5.28
N PRO A 124 8.39 -6.48 -6.08
CA PRO A 124 8.98 -7.19 -7.23
C PRO A 124 9.60 -6.26 -8.29
N ALA A 125 8.99 -5.11 -8.58
CA ALA A 125 9.52 -4.14 -9.55
C ALA A 125 10.86 -3.56 -9.09
N LEU A 126 10.98 -3.19 -7.81
CA LEU A 126 12.23 -2.74 -7.19
C LEU A 126 13.30 -3.83 -7.12
N GLN A 127 12.91 -5.11 -7.06
CA GLN A 127 13.83 -6.25 -7.10
C GLN A 127 14.44 -6.52 -8.48
N SER A 128 13.75 -6.11 -9.55
CA SER A 128 14.22 -6.31 -10.92
C SER A 128 15.38 -5.38 -11.31
N ALA A 129 15.57 -4.28 -10.58
CA ALA A 129 16.68 -3.38 -10.79
C ALA A 129 18.00 -4.02 -10.31
N THR A 130 19.02 -4.04 -11.18
CA THR A 130 20.39 -4.50 -10.92
C THR A 130 21.15 -3.54 -9.98
N ARG A 131 20.58 -3.26 -8.82
CA ARG A 131 21.14 -2.38 -7.79
C ARG A 131 21.66 -3.22 -6.62
N PRO A 132 22.71 -2.78 -5.91
CA PRO A 132 23.20 -3.49 -4.73
C PRO A 132 22.10 -3.57 -3.66
N ARG A 133 22.18 -4.59 -2.80
CA ARG A 133 21.16 -4.93 -1.80
C ARG A 133 20.80 -3.72 -0.91
N SER A 134 21.79 -2.92 -0.50
CA SER A 134 21.62 -1.72 0.32
C SER A 134 20.77 -0.66 -0.38
N THR A 135 21.08 -0.31 -1.63
CA THR A 135 20.30 0.64 -2.45
C THR A 135 18.87 0.16 -2.64
N ARG A 136 18.65 -1.14 -2.86
CA ARG A 136 17.31 -1.69 -3.03
C ARG A 136 16.47 -1.56 -1.77
N ILE A 137 17.02 -1.86 -0.60
CA ILE A 137 16.33 -1.72 0.69
C ILE A 137 16.00 -0.25 0.93
N PHE A 138 16.95 0.65 0.72
CA PHE A 138 16.77 2.09 0.91
C PHE A 138 15.67 2.67 0.02
N LEU A 139 15.69 2.35 -1.29
CA LEU A 139 14.66 2.82 -2.22
C LEU A 139 13.28 2.22 -1.93
N SER A 140 13.24 0.94 -1.55
CA SER A 140 11.98 0.29 -1.16
C SER A 140 11.39 0.96 0.08
N TYR A 141 12.25 1.31 1.03
CA TYR A 141 11.83 2.04 2.23
C TYR A 141 11.27 3.42 1.88
N ILE A 142 12.00 4.26 1.12
CA ILE A 142 11.49 5.57 0.69
C ILE A 142 10.13 5.43 0.02
N TYR A 143 10.00 4.48 -0.90
CA TYR A 143 8.76 4.24 -1.62
C TYR A 143 7.60 3.87 -0.67
N ILE A 144 7.80 2.88 0.21
CA ILE A 144 6.79 2.44 1.19
C ILE A 144 6.42 3.60 2.11
N THR A 145 7.41 4.36 2.60
CA THR A 145 7.19 5.53 3.46
C THR A 145 6.33 6.58 2.78
N LEU A 146 6.65 6.98 1.55
CA LEU A 146 5.86 7.96 0.81
C LEU A 146 4.44 7.48 0.56
N ALA A 147 4.28 6.24 0.14
CA ALA A 147 2.98 5.69 -0.21
C ALA A 147 2.10 5.44 1.03
N VAL A 148 2.65 4.95 2.15
CA VAL A 148 1.93 4.85 3.43
C VAL A 148 1.58 6.23 3.97
N THR A 149 2.47 7.23 3.85
CA THR A 149 2.19 8.61 4.26
C THR A 149 0.99 9.17 3.49
N TYR A 150 0.99 8.99 2.16
CA TYR A 150 -0.10 9.45 1.31
C TYR A 150 -1.44 8.74 1.60
N LEU A 151 -1.41 7.41 1.75
CA LEU A 151 -2.62 6.65 2.12
C LEU A 151 -3.13 7.02 3.51
N SER A 152 -2.23 7.28 4.45
CA SER A 152 -2.61 7.74 5.79
C SER A 152 -3.23 9.12 5.75
N ALA A 153 -2.71 10.04 4.93
CA ALA A 153 -3.32 11.35 4.72
C ALA A 153 -4.75 11.24 4.15
N LEU A 154 -4.95 10.38 3.15
CA LEU A 154 -6.28 10.12 2.57
C LEU A 154 -7.25 9.55 3.60
N LEU A 155 -6.80 8.54 4.36
CA LEU A 155 -7.62 7.89 5.37
C LEU A 155 -7.96 8.85 6.52
N PHE A 156 -6.99 9.63 6.96
CA PHE A 156 -7.17 10.67 7.97
C PHE A 156 -8.18 11.72 7.52
N PHE A 157 -8.04 12.21 6.29
CA PHE A 157 -8.98 13.17 5.71
C PHE A 157 -10.42 12.61 5.67
N CYS A 158 -10.63 11.38 5.18
CA CYS A 158 -11.95 10.76 5.14
C CYS A 158 -12.66 10.63 6.50
N GLU A 159 -11.89 10.40 7.57
CA GLU A 159 -12.44 10.15 8.90
C GLU A 159 -12.65 11.43 9.70
N GLU A 160 -11.73 12.39 9.55
CA GLU A 160 -11.71 13.61 10.37
C GLU A 160 -12.43 14.79 9.69
N GLU A 161 -12.58 14.78 8.35
CA GLU A 161 -13.34 15.82 7.64
C GLU A 161 -14.79 15.87 8.18
N GLY A 162 -15.20 17.06 8.62
CA GLY A 162 -16.52 17.32 9.20
C GLY A 162 -16.66 16.98 10.70
N LEU A 163 -15.74 16.23 11.29
CA LEU A 163 -15.68 16.00 12.75
C LEU A 163 -14.65 16.89 13.43
N ASN A 164 -13.57 17.18 12.74
CA ASN A 164 -12.44 17.97 13.22
C ASN A 164 -12.35 19.27 12.44
N SER A 165 -12.64 20.39 13.10
CA SER A 165 -12.58 21.72 12.48
C SER A 165 -11.16 22.16 12.10
N ALA A 166 -10.13 21.40 12.48
CA ALA A 166 -8.76 21.63 12.02
C ALA A 166 -8.46 20.98 10.65
N VAL A 167 -9.36 20.12 10.13
CA VAL A 167 -9.17 19.41 8.85
C VAL A 167 -10.14 19.95 7.81
N ASP A 168 -9.76 21.06 7.16
CA ASP A 168 -10.62 21.74 6.18
C ASP A 168 -10.44 21.24 4.74
N ASN A 169 -9.23 20.75 4.42
CA ASN A 169 -8.90 20.28 3.08
C ASN A 169 -7.87 19.15 3.13
N PHE A 170 -7.72 18.44 2.01
CA PHE A 170 -6.77 17.35 1.89
C PHE A 170 -5.32 17.80 2.08
N GLY A 171 -4.98 19.05 1.73
CA GLY A 171 -3.65 19.62 1.96
C GLY A 171 -3.27 19.66 3.44
N THR A 172 -4.21 19.99 4.32
CA THR A 172 -4.00 19.96 5.78
C THR A 172 -3.76 18.54 6.29
N ALA A 173 -4.48 17.55 5.76
CA ALA A 173 -4.24 16.14 6.09
C ALA A 173 -2.88 15.64 5.56
N LEU A 174 -2.47 16.07 4.36
CA LEU A 174 -1.15 15.75 3.81
C LEU A 174 -0.02 16.38 4.64
N TRP A 175 -0.20 17.63 5.06
CA TRP A 175 0.72 18.32 5.96
C TRP A 175 0.81 17.62 7.31
N TRP A 176 -0.33 17.25 7.91
CA TRP A 176 -0.38 16.45 9.13
C TRP A 176 0.39 15.12 8.99
N ALA A 177 0.16 14.37 7.91
CA ALA A 177 0.84 13.09 7.68
C ALA A 177 2.35 13.28 7.51
N GLY A 178 2.76 14.33 6.79
CA GLY A 178 4.16 14.70 6.59
C GLY A 178 4.88 15.04 7.91
N LEU A 179 4.25 15.81 8.79
CA LEU A 179 4.83 16.13 10.11
C LEU A 179 4.92 14.91 11.03
N ASN A 180 3.94 14.01 10.99
CA ASN A 180 3.97 12.78 11.79
C ASN A 180 5.03 11.80 11.29
N VAL A 181 5.13 11.56 9.97
CA VAL A 181 6.14 10.64 9.43
C VAL A 181 7.56 11.16 9.60
N THR A 182 7.76 12.48 9.61
CA THR A 182 9.08 13.07 9.91
C THR A 182 9.36 13.18 11.41
N THR A 183 8.45 12.70 12.26
CA THR A 183 8.53 12.74 13.73
C THR A 183 8.57 14.14 14.34
N VAL A 184 8.34 15.19 13.54
CA VAL A 184 8.19 16.57 14.03
C VAL A 184 6.95 16.69 14.90
N GLY A 185 5.91 15.92 14.57
CA GLY A 185 4.61 15.99 15.20
C GLY A 185 3.77 17.13 14.62
N ALA A 186 2.49 16.88 14.42
CA ALA A 186 1.56 17.89 13.95
C ALA A 186 0.86 18.56 15.15
N PRO A 187 0.57 19.87 15.10
CA PRO A 187 -0.27 20.54 16.10
C PRO A 187 -1.76 20.15 15.98
N LEU A 188 -2.09 19.25 15.05
CA LEU A 188 -3.44 18.77 14.78
C LEU A 188 -3.61 17.38 15.41
N PHE A 189 -4.53 17.28 16.36
CA PHE A 189 -4.85 16.05 17.07
C PHE A 189 -6.02 15.30 16.42
N ALA A 190 -5.84 13.99 16.28
CA ALA A 190 -6.88 13.10 15.77
C ALA A 190 -8.01 12.91 16.80
N VAL A 191 -9.25 13.03 16.37
CA VAL A 191 -10.43 12.80 17.21
C VAL A 191 -10.88 11.33 17.10
N THR A 192 -10.84 10.77 15.89
CA THR A 192 -11.28 9.43 15.55
C THR A 192 -10.31 8.34 16.03
N ALA A 193 -10.83 7.12 16.23
CA ALA A 193 -10.00 5.97 16.59
C ALA A 193 -8.96 5.64 15.50
N THR A 194 -9.39 5.65 14.23
CA THR A 194 -8.52 5.44 13.06
C THR A 194 -7.43 6.49 13.01
N GLY A 195 -7.79 7.78 13.14
CA GLY A 195 -6.82 8.87 13.13
C GLY A 195 -5.78 8.73 14.25
N LYS A 196 -6.20 8.38 15.47
CA LYS A 196 -5.29 8.14 16.60
C LYS A 196 -4.30 7.00 16.34
N ILE A 197 -4.76 5.91 15.73
CA ILE A 197 -3.88 4.80 15.33
C ILE A 197 -2.85 5.28 14.30
N LEU A 198 -3.28 6.07 13.31
CA LEU A 198 -2.36 6.62 12.31
C LEU A 198 -1.32 7.58 12.92
N THR A 199 -1.72 8.43 13.86
CA THR A 199 -0.80 9.31 14.61
C THR A 199 0.31 8.54 15.31
N PHE A 200 0.05 7.30 15.76
CA PHE A 200 1.06 6.45 16.36
C PHE A 200 1.92 5.72 15.32
N LEU A 201 1.31 5.21 14.24
CA LEU A 201 2.01 4.40 13.23
C LEU A 201 2.95 5.21 12.32
N LEU A 202 2.56 6.43 11.95
CA LEU A 202 3.34 7.29 11.03
C LEU A 202 4.73 7.62 11.59
N PRO A 203 4.88 8.12 12.83
CA PRO A 203 6.20 8.37 13.41
C PRO A 203 7.03 7.09 13.55
N ALA A 204 6.41 5.97 13.93
CA ALA A 204 7.09 4.68 14.03
C ALA A 204 7.71 4.25 12.70
N LEU A 205 6.98 4.46 11.59
CA LEU A 205 7.48 4.20 10.25
C LEU A 205 8.63 5.14 9.89
N GLY A 206 8.51 6.42 10.23
CA GLY A 206 9.52 7.47 10.00
C GLY A 206 10.86 7.25 10.70
N MET A 207 10.83 6.82 11.97
CA MET A 207 12.03 6.57 12.76
C MET A 207 12.95 5.50 12.15
N MET A 208 12.41 4.59 11.33
CA MET A 208 13.21 3.57 10.64
C MET A 208 14.09 4.15 9.53
N LEU A 209 13.90 5.40 9.10
CA LEU A 209 14.70 6.04 8.05
C LEU A 209 16.17 6.13 8.46
N PHE A 210 16.43 6.55 9.71
CA PHE A 210 17.80 6.76 10.20
C PHE A 210 18.63 5.48 10.20
N PRO A 211 18.21 4.35 10.81
CA PRO A 211 18.96 3.10 10.75
C PRO A 211 19.21 2.60 9.33
N ILE A 212 18.21 2.68 8.44
CA ILE A 212 18.32 2.19 7.07
C ILE A 212 19.30 3.07 6.26
N PHE A 213 19.24 4.38 6.46
CA PHE A 213 20.18 5.33 5.86
C PHE A 213 21.62 5.07 6.32
N THR A 214 21.84 4.86 7.62
CA THR A 214 23.16 4.51 8.17
C THR A 214 23.71 3.25 7.51
N VAL A 215 22.92 2.17 7.44
CA VAL A 215 23.33 0.92 6.77
C VAL A 215 23.64 1.16 5.30
N TYR A 216 22.86 1.99 4.61
CA TYR A 216 23.12 2.34 3.21
C TYR A 216 24.48 3.03 3.02
N ILE A 217 24.77 4.07 3.82
CA ILE A 217 26.04 4.80 3.77
C ILE A 217 27.23 3.91 4.16
N THR A 218 27.12 3.12 5.23
CA THR A 218 28.18 2.20 5.65
C THR A 218 28.55 1.24 4.53
N ASN A 219 27.56 0.61 3.88
CA ASN A 219 27.81 -0.29 2.75
C ASN A 219 28.45 0.44 1.55
N LEU A 220 28.10 1.70 1.31
CA LEU A 220 28.67 2.49 0.22
C LEU A 220 30.14 2.84 0.49
N VAL A 221 30.46 3.23 1.72
CA VAL A 221 31.83 3.56 2.16
C VAL A 221 32.72 2.32 2.16
N GLU A 222 32.21 1.19 2.66
CA GLU A 222 32.93 -0.09 2.67
C GLU A 222 33.28 -0.52 1.24
N LYS A 223 32.30 -0.49 0.32
CA LYS A 223 32.53 -0.79 -1.09
C LYS A 223 33.60 0.10 -1.72
N ASN A 224 33.53 1.42 -1.51
CA ASN A 224 34.50 2.36 -2.05
C ASN A 224 35.91 2.18 -1.46
N THR A 225 36.02 1.68 -0.22
CA THR A 225 37.30 1.39 0.42
C THR A 225 37.91 0.10 -0.13
N SER A 226 37.10 -0.94 -0.35
CA SER A 226 37.55 -2.20 -0.98
C SER A 226 37.99 -2.01 -2.43
N ASP A 227 37.31 -1.14 -3.19
CA ASP A 227 37.68 -0.84 -4.59
C ASP A 227 39.02 -0.07 -4.72
N ARG A 228 39.56 0.48 -3.61
CA ARG A 228 40.84 1.21 -3.56
C ARG A 228 42.04 0.35 -3.11
N GLN A 229 41.80 -0.86 -2.61
CA GLN A 229 42.84 -1.81 -2.19
C GLN A 229 43.13 -2.82 -3.30
#